data_AF-A0A7V9HE39-F1
#
_entry.id   AF-A0A7V9HE39-F1
#
_cell.length_a   1.000
_cell.length_b   1.000
_cell.length_c   1.000
_cell.angle_alpha   90.00
_cell.angle_beta   90.00
_cell.angle_gamma   90.00
#
_symmetry.space_group_name_H-M   'P 1'
#
loop_
_entity.id
_entity.type
_entity.pdbx_description
1 polymer ?
#
loop_
_entity_poly.entity_id
_entity_poly.type
_entity_poly.pdbx_seq_one_letter_code
_entity_poly.pdbx_strand_id
1 'polypeptide(L)'
;MYAAVNGVLAAPYAVSKAAVEALGRALRVELAQHGASATVAYFGFIDTVMVQQAIDADPLVDAFKDRLPLPLRKRLQPRSAGEAIVRGIEKRSPQVIQPRRWTAMSLLRGPFALLSDAAMIRDAKVQEIARGLDARGGEEQPLTATKR
;
A
#
# COMPACT_ATOMS: atom_id res chain seq x y z
N MET A 1 0.67 -2.51 2.73
CA MET A 1 1.08 -1.52 3.74
C MET A 1 0.23 -0.25 3.72
N TYR A 2 -0.40 0.11 2.60
CA TYR A 2 -1.43 1.17 2.57
C TYR A 2 -2.60 0.98 3.57
N ALA A 3 -2.82 -0.23 4.09
CA ALA A 3 -3.79 -0.47 5.17
C ALA A 3 -3.26 -0.14 6.58
N ALA A 4 -1.95 0.11 6.74
CA ALA A 4 -1.26 0.30 8.02
C ALA A 4 -0.41 1.58 8.09
N VAL A 5 -0.36 2.35 7.02
CA VAL A 5 0.35 3.64 6.91
C VAL A 5 -0.65 4.66 6.38
N ASN A 6 -0.50 5.91 6.80
CA ASN A 6 -1.34 7.02 6.38
C ASN A 6 -1.59 7.00 4.87
N GLY A 7 -2.87 6.98 4.48
CA GLY A 7 -3.32 6.97 3.09
C GLY A 7 -3.19 8.33 2.39
N VAL A 8 -2.38 9.25 2.91
CA VAL A 8 -2.17 10.59 2.35
C VAL A 8 -1.93 10.48 0.83
N LEU A 9 -2.55 11.39 0.09
CA LEU A 9 -2.52 11.45 -1.39
C LEU A 9 -3.20 10.29 -2.12
N ALA A 10 -3.70 9.27 -1.40
CA ALA A 10 -4.37 8.10 -1.97
C ALA A 10 -5.49 7.58 -1.05
N ALA A 11 -6.22 8.48 -0.37
CA ALA A 11 -7.15 8.11 0.70
C ALA A 11 -8.24 7.12 0.26
N PRO A 12 -8.92 7.29 -0.91
CA PRO A 12 -9.91 6.31 -1.36
C PRO A 12 -9.31 4.91 -1.58
N TYR A 13 -8.13 4.85 -2.19
CA TYR A 13 -7.40 3.60 -2.38
C TYR A 13 -7.03 2.94 -1.05
N ALA A 14 -6.53 3.72 -0.07
CA ALA A 14 -6.19 3.23 1.26
C ALA A 14 -7.42 2.67 1.99
N VAL A 15 -8.56 3.36 1.92
CA VAL A 15 -9.84 2.89 2.47
C VAL A 15 -10.24 1.55 1.84
N SER A 16 -10.22 1.44 0.51
CA SER A 16 -10.55 0.18 -0.17
C SER A 16 -9.64 -0.97 0.27
N LYS A 17 -8.33 -0.73 0.44
CA LYS A 17 -7.39 -1.78 0.88
C LYS A 17 -7.57 -2.15 2.36
N ALA A 18 -7.92 -1.20 3.23
CA ALA A 18 -8.27 -1.47 4.61
C ALA A 18 -9.56 -2.30 4.73
N ALA A 19 -10.55 -2.02 3.89
CA ALA A 19 -11.80 -2.80 3.82
C ALA A 19 -11.53 -4.26 3.41
N VAL A 20 -10.69 -4.49 2.39
CA VAL A 20 -10.27 -5.84 1.97
C VAL A 20 -9.57 -6.59 3.10
N GLU A 21 -8.71 -5.91 3.87
CA GLU A 21 -8.09 -6.51 5.05
C GLU A 21 -9.13 -6.95 6.09
N ALA A 22 -10.06 -6.05 6.44
CA ALA A 22 -11.10 -6.35 7.43
C ALA A 22 -11.96 -7.54 6.98
N LEU A 23 -12.38 -7.56 5.72
CA LEU A 23 -13.10 -8.67 5.11
C LEU A 23 -12.31 -9.98 5.18
N GLY A 24 -11.03 -9.97 4.79
CA GLY A 24 -10.19 -11.16 4.83
C GLY A 24 -9.98 -11.72 6.24
N ARG A 25 -9.97 -10.86 7.28
CA ARG A 25 -9.94 -11.32 8.68
C ARG A 25 -11.25 -11.97 9.10
N ALA A 26 -12.40 -11.39 8.73
CA ALA A 26 -13.71 -11.96 9.03
C ALA A 26 -13.90 -13.32 8.35
N LEU A 27 -13.66 -13.38 7.03
CA LEU A 27 -13.79 -14.62 6.24
C LEU A 27 -12.91 -15.76 6.78
N ARG A 28 -11.74 -15.46 7.35
CA ARG A 28 -10.89 -16.49 7.93
C ARG A 28 -11.56 -17.22 9.10
N VAL A 29 -12.34 -16.52 9.90
CA VAL A 29 -13.08 -17.09 11.03
C VAL A 29 -14.32 -17.80 10.50
N GLU A 30 -15.08 -17.16 9.62
CA GLU A 30 -16.35 -17.70 9.10
C GLU A 30 -16.17 -18.98 8.27
N LEU A 31 -15.08 -19.07 7.49
CA LEU A 31 -14.79 -20.21 6.62
C LEU A 31 -14.14 -21.40 7.34
N ALA A 32 -13.67 -21.23 8.58
CA ALA A 32 -12.96 -22.27 9.31
C ALA A 32 -13.82 -23.53 9.50
N GLN A 33 -15.13 -23.36 9.75
CA GLN A 33 -16.10 -24.46 9.89
C GLN A 33 -16.29 -25.29 8.60
N HIS A 34 -15.90 -24.75 7.44
CA HIS A 34 -16.01 -25.40 6.14
C HIS A 34 -14.67 -25.99 5.66
N GLY A 35 -13.63 -25.98 6.50
CA GLY A 35 -12.28 -26.42 6.11
C GLY A 35 -11.61 -25.53 5.06
N ALA A 36 -12.11 -24.30 4.86
CA ALA A 36 -11.58 -23.30 3.94
C ALA A 36 -10.78 -22.21 4.67
N SER A 37 -9.97 -21.44 3.94
CA SER A 37 -9.09 -20.40 4.50
C SER A 37 -9.12 -19.13 3.65
N ALA A 38 -8.93 -17.97 4.31
CA ALA A 38 -8.77 -16.68 3.63
C ALA A 38 -7.41 -16.03 3.95
N THR A 39 -6.71 -15.62 2.90
CA THR A 39 -5.38 -15.01 2.94
C THR A 39 -5.45 -13.55 2.51
N VAL A 40 -4.81 -12.65 3.26
CA VAL A 40 -4.62 -11.25 2.86
C VAL A 40 -3.16 -11.02 2.47
N ALA A 41 -2.93 -10.47 1.29
CA ALA A 41 -1.59 -10.20 0.78
C ALA A 41 -1.23 -8.72 0.89
N TYR A 42 -0.11 -8.44 1.54
CA TYR A 42 0.49 -7.13 1.72
C TYR A 42 1.77 -7.02 0.91
N PHE A 43 1.71 -6.22 -0.15
CA PHE A 43 2.87 -5.86 -0.93
C PHE A 43 3.29 -4.42 -0.67
N GLY A 44 4.60 -4.16 -0.75
CA GLY A 44 5.14 -2.84 -1.02
C GLY A 44 4.89 -2.43 -2.47
N PHE A 45 5.54 -1.36 -2.93
CA PHE A 45 5.49 -0.95 -4.34
C PHE A 45 6.01 -2.07 -5.23
N ILE A 46 5.17 -2.60 -6.10
CA ILE A 46 5.58 -3.58 -7.11
C ILE A 46 6.02 -2.81 -8.34
N ASP A 47 7.12 -3.23 -8.97
CA ASP A 47 7.60 -2.61 -10.20
C ASP A 47 6.72 -3.00 -11.39
N THR A 48 5.58 -2.34 -11.52
CA THR A 48 4.63 -2.50 -12.63
C THR A 48 4.47 -1.18 -13.38
N VAL A 49 4.05 -1.27 -14.64
CA VAL A 49 3.72 -0.09 -15.45
C VAL A 49 2.70 0.81 -14.75
N MET A 50 1.72 0.22 -14.06
CA MET A 50 0.73 0.96 -13.27
C MET A 50 1.37 1.75 -12.14
N VAL A 51 2.30 1.16 -11.38
CA VAL A 51 3.01 1.86 -10.29
C VAL A 51 3.95 2.92 -10.84
N GLN A 52 4.59 2.67 -11.98
CA GLN A 52 5.41 3.66 -12.66
C GLN A 52 4.57 4.88 -13.06
N GLN A 53 3.42 4.65 -13.70
CA GLN A 53 2.52 5.73 -14.10
C GLN A 53 1.90 6.46 -12.90
N ALA A 54 1.45 5.73 -11.88
CA ALA A 54 0.77 6.34 -10.74
C ALA A 54 1.71 7.13 -9.82
N ILE A 55 3.01 6.79 -9.78
CA ILE A 55 3.94 7.40 -8.82
C ILE A 55 5.07 8.20 -9.49
N ASP A 56 5.58 7.79 -10.65
CA ASP A 56 6.70 8.46 -11.34
C ASP A 56 6.24 9.53 -12.33
N ALA A 57 5.01 9.44 -12.85
CA ALA A 57 4.53 10.40 -13.86
C ALA A 57 4.01 11.72 -13.26
N ASP A 58 3.72 11.74 -11.95
CA ASP A 58 3.26 12.93 -11.26
C ASP A 58 4.39 13.50 -10.38
N PRO A 59 4.92 14.70 -10.69
CA PRO A 59 6.04 15.29 -9.95
C PRO A 59 5.76 15.52 -8.45
N LEU A 60 4.50 15.77 -8.06
CA LEU A 60 4.12 15.96 -6.66
C LEU A 60 4.12 14.62 -5.92
N VAL A 61 3.67 13.55 -6.58
CA VAL A 61 3.68 12.20 -6.03
C VAL A 61 5.11 11.63 -5.99
N ASP A 62 5.93 11.96 -6.98
CA ASP A 62 7.35 11.58 -7.00
C ASP A 62 8.13 12.26 -5.86
N ALA A 63 7.92 13.57 -5.67
CA ALA A 63 8.50 14.31 -4.55
C ALA A 63 8.09 13.77 -3.18
N PHE A 64 6.88 13.19 -3.06
CA PHE A 64 6.44 12.54 -1.83
C PHE A 64 7.19 11.23 -1.55
N LYS A 65 7.65 10.49 -2.57
CA LYS A 65 8.45 9.27 -2.37
C LYS A 65 9.71 9.53 -1.54
N ASP A 66 10.33 10.69 -1.71
CA ASP A 66 11.53 11.09 -0.99
C ASP A 66 11.29 11.39 0.49
N ARG A 67 10.03 11.42 0.93
CA ARG A 67 9.65 11.52 2.35
C ARG A 67 9.35 10.17 2.98
N LEU A 68 9.21 9.11 2.17
CA LEU A 68 9.06 7.76 2.70
C LEU A 68 10.40 7.25 3.28
N PRO A 69 10.38 6.45 4.36
CA PRO A 69 11.57 5.75 4.84
C PRO A 69 12.26 4.95 3.72
N LEU A 70 13.60 4.93 3.71
CA LEU A 70 14.41 4.22 2.70
C LEU A 70 13.95 2.77 2.41
N PRO A 71 13.53 1.96 3.41
CA PRO A 71 13.00 0.63 3.14
C PRO A 71 11.71 0.63 2.31
N LEU A 72 10.86 1.66 2.44
CA LEU A 72 9.59 1.79 1.72
C LEU A 72 9.78 2.19 0.24
N ARG A 73 10.93 2.80 -0.11
CA ARG A 73 11.23 3.24 -1.48
C ARG A 73 11.60 2.11 -2.43
N LYS A 74 12.03 0.94 -1.91
CA LYS A 74 12.48 -0.17 -2.77
C LYS A 74 11.29 -0.87 -3.43
N ARG A 75 11.35 -1.00 -4.75
CA ARG A 75 10.37 -1.74 -5.54
C ARG A 75 10.59 -3.25 -5.43
N LEU A 76 9.48 -3.97 -5.44
CA LEU A 76 9.42 -5.42 -5.47
C LEU A 76 9.18 -5.89 -6.91
N GLN A 77 9.95 -6.90 -7.34
CA GLN A 77 9.73 -7.50 -8.66
C GLN A 77 8.38 -8.25 -8.71
N PRO A 78 7.58 -8.11 -9.78
CA PRO A 78 6.28 -8.80 -9.92
C PRO A 78 6.37 -10.31 -9.72
N ARG A 79 7.44 -10.94 -10.22
CA ARG A 79 7.71 -12.37 -10.03
C ARG A 79 7.78 -12.75 -8.55
N SER A 80 8.48 -11.95 -7.74
CA SER A 80 8.64 -12.20 -6.30
C SER A 80 7.31 -12.09 -5.56
N ALA A 81 6.45 -11.15 -5.96
CA ALA A 81 5.09 -11.04 -5.43
C ALA A 81 4.25 -12.27 -5.80
N GLY A 82 4.27 -12.69 -7.07
CA GLY A 82 3.55 -13.87 -7.54
C GLY A 82 3.95 -15.15 -6.80
N GLU A 83 5.25 -15.41 -6.67
CA GLU A 83 5.75 -16.56 -5.90
C GLU A 83 5.36 -16.51 -4.42
N ALA A 84 5.33 -15.31 -3.81
CA ALA A 84 4.90 -15.16 -2.42
C ALA A 84 3.41 -15.48 -2.24
N ILE A 85 2.57 -15.13 -3.22
CA ILE A 85 1.15 -15.49 -3.24
C ILE A 85 0.99 -17.00 -3.32
N VAL A 86 1.65 -17.65 -4.29
CA VAL A 86 1.58 -19.12 -4.49
C VAL A 86 1.96 -19.84 -3.20
N ARG A 87 3.12 -19.51 -2.61
CA ARG A 87 3.55 -20.10 -1.33
C ARG A 87 2.56 -19.84 -0.19
N GLY A 88 1.93 -18.67 -0.17
CA GLY A 88 0.93 -18.32 0.84
C GLY A 88 -0.33 -19.18 0.72
N ILE A 89 -0.79 -19.42 -0.51
CA ILE A 89 -1.94 -20.27 -0.82
C ILE A 89 -1.64 -21.73 -0.45
N GLU A 90 -0.51 -22.27 -0.90
CA GLU A 90 -0.09 -23.66 -0.61
C GLU A 90 -0.02 -23.94 0.89
N LYS A 91 0.44 -22.96 1.68
CA LYS A 91 0.55 -23.07 3.14
C LYS A 91 -0.72 -22.64 3.88
N ARG A 92 -1.78 -22.24 3.18
CA ARG A 92 -2.98 -21.62 3.76
C ARG A 92 -2.64 -20.52 4.78
N SER A 93 -1.61 -19.73 4.45
CA SER A 93 -1.08 -18.71 5.35
C SER A 93 -2.11 -17.60 5.54
N PRO A 94 -2.37 -17.15 6.77
CA PRO A 94 -3.32 -16.06 7.02
C PRO A 94 -2.89 -14.75 6.34
N GLN A 95 -1.59 -14.51 6.24
CA GLN A 95 -1.05 -13.30 5.65
C GLN A 95 0.17 -13.61 4.78
N VAL A 96 0.28 -12.91 3.66
CA VAL A 96 1.47 -12.89 2.82
C VAL A 96 2.04 -11.48 2.87
N ILE A 97 3.25 -11.32 3.41
CA ILE A 97 3.90 -10.01 3.52
C ILE A 97 5.20 -10.05 2.73
N GLN A 98 5.35 -9.15 1.76
CA GLN A 98 6.58 -9.04 0.97
C GLN A 98 6.92 -7.56 0.67
N PRO A 99 8.17 -7.12 0.90
CA PRO A 99 9.35 -7.89 1.35
C PRO A 99 9.29 -8.34 2.83
N ARG A 100 9.78 -9.55 3.17
CA ARG A 100 9.72 -10.14 4.54
C ARG A 100 10.17 -9.23 5.69
N ARG A 101 11.09 -8.29 5.43
CA ARG A 101 11.49 -7.25 6.41
C ARG A 101 10.33 -6.38 6.91
N TRP A 102 9.18 -6.41 6.21
CA TRP A 102 7.96 -5.68 6.54
C TRP A 102 7.11 -6.43 7.57
N THR A 103 7.38 -7.71 7.82
CA THR A 103 6.70 -8.49 8.85
C THR A 103 6.91 -7.88 10.24
N ALA A 104 8.14 -7.48 10.57
CA ALA A 104 8.44 -6.82 11.84
C ALA A 104 7.71 -5.46 11.98
N MET A 105 7.65 -4.68 10.89
CA MET A 105 6.93 -3.41 10.86
C MET A 105 5.41 -3.60 10.98
N SER A 106 4.86 -4.65 10.37
CA SER A 106 3.44 -4.99 10.48
C SER A 106 3.02 -5.36 11.90
N LEU A 107 3.93 -5.96 12.68
CA LEU A 107 3.70 -6.25 14.11
C LEU A 107 3.70 -4.96 14.95
N LEU A 108 4.56 -4.00 14.61
CA LEU A 108 4.68 -2.70 15.27
C LEU A 108 3.76 -1.61 14.66
N ARG A 109 2.72 -2.00 13.92
CA ARG A 109 1.88 -1.08 13.12
C ARG A 109 1.23 0.04 13.93
N GLY A 110 0.87 -0.20 15.19
CA GLY A 110 0.19 0.79 16.04
C GLY A 110 1.09 1.98 16.37
N PRO A 111 2.21 1.76 17.08
CA PRO A 111 3.18 2.82 17.35
C PRO A 111 3.74 3.46 16.07
N PHE A 112 3.96 2.67 15.02
CA PHE A 112 4.44 3.19 13.75
C PHE A 112 3.45 4.18 13.13
N ALA A 113 2.16 3.85 13.07
CA ALA A 113 1.13 4.72 12.50
C ALA A 113 1.04 6.05 13.25
N LEU A 114 1.04 6.02 14.58
CA LEU A 114 0.99 7.23 15.41
C LEU A 114 2.19 8.15 15.16
N LEU A 115 3.39 7.58 15.08
CA LEU A 115 4.61 8.34 14.82
C LEU A 115 4.65 8.90 13.40
N SER A 116 4.26 8.11 12.39
CA SER A 116 4.22 8.57 11.00
C SER A 116 3.21 9.69 10.82
N ASP A 117 2.03 9.58 11.41
CA ASP A 117 0.99 10.61 11.31
C ASP A 117 1.45 11.92 11.95
N ALA A 118 2.01 11.85 13.16
CA ALA A 118 2.54 13.03 13.84
C ALA A 118 3.68 13.69 13.05
N ALA A 119 4.56 12.91 12.43
CA ALA A 119 5.63 13.44 11.59
C ALA A 119 5.08 14.12 10.32
N MET A 120 4.09 13.51 9.66
CA MET A 120 3.53 14.01 8.41
C MET A 120 2.66 15.26 8.59
N ILE A 121 1.95 15.37 9.71
CA ILE A 121 1.21 16.59 10.09
C ILE A 121 2.18 17.77 10.26
N ARG A 122 3.39 17.53 10.77
CA ARG A 122 4.40 18.55 11.04
C ARG A 122 5.32 18.87 9.85
N ASP A 123 5.31 18.06 8.80
CA ASP A 123 6.16 18.26 7.61
C ASP A 123 5.49 19.28 6.65
N ALA A 124 6.02 20.50 6.63
CA ALA A 124 5.53 21.58 5.78
C ALA A 124 5.51 21.22 4.28
N LYS A 125 6.45 20.38 3.81
CA LYS A 125 6.47 19.95 2.40
C LYS A 125 5.36 18.96 2.11
N VAL A 126 5.05 18.05 3.05
CA VAL A 126 3.91 17.13 2.90
C VAL A 126 2.61 17.93 2.80
N GLN A 127 2.45 18.98 3.61
CA GLN A 127 1.29 19.87 3.56
C GLN A 127 1.23 20.72 2.27
N GLU A 128 2.37 21.11 1.71
CA GLU A 128 2.45 21.78 0.41
C GLU A 128 2.03 20.84 -0.73
N ILE A 129 2.53 19.60 -0.72
CA ILE A 129 2.18 18.57 -1.72
C ILE A 129 0.67 18.25 -1.66
N ALA A 130 0.11 18.08 -0.46
CA ALA A 130 -1.33 17.84 -0.28
C ALA A 130 -2.18 18.98 -0.86
N ARG A 131 -1.85 20.24 -0.53
CA ARG A 131 -2.53 21.41 -1.10
C ARG A 131 -2.44 21.48 -2.62
N GLY A 132 -1.27 21.15 -3.18
CA GLY A 132 -1.07 21.13 -4.63
C GLY A 132 -1.92 20.07 -5.33
N LEU A 133 -2.14 18.92 -4.69
CA LEU A 133 -3.01 17.86 -5.22
C LEU A 133 -4.49 18.20 -5.05
N ASP A 134 -4.91 18.78 -3.92
CA ASP A 134 -6.29 19.22 -3.70
C ASP A 134 -6.72 20.32 -4.68
N ALA A 135 -5.81 21.25 -4.99
CA ALA A 135 -6.04 22.30 -5.99
C ALA A 135 -6.31 21.74 -7.40
N ARG A 136 -5.84 20.52 -7.68
CA ARG A 136 -6.06 19.78 -8.94
C ARG A 136 -7.28 18.86 -8.89
N GLY A 137 -7.97 18.74 -7.75
CA GLY A 137 -9.05 17.77 -7.50
C GLY A 137 -10.30 17.88 -8.38
N GLY A 138 -10.33 18.82 -9.33
CA GLY A 138 -11.34 18.95 -10.39
C GLY A 138 -10.85 18.65 -11.81
N GLU A 139 -9.55 18.41 -11.99
CA GLU A 139 -8.97 18.00 -13.28
C GLU A 139 -8.97 16.47 -13.35
N GLU A 140 -9.58 15.89 -14.39
CA GLU A 140 -9.50 14.45 -14.61
C GLU A 140 -8.03 14.04 -14.72
N GLN A 141 -7.57 13.22 -13.77
CA GLN A 141 -6.33 12.49 -13.97
C GLN A 141 -6.56 11.57 -15.18
N PRO A 142 -5.74 11.65 -16.24
CA PRO A 142 -5.95 10.83 -17.42
C PRO A 142 -5.87 9.36 -17.02
N LEU A 143 -7.03 8.70 -17.00
CA LEU A 143 -7.15 7.30 -16.65
C LEU A 143 -6.64 6.49 -17.84
N THR A 144 -5.40 5.99 -17.69
CA THR A 144 -4.80 4.87 -18.43
C THR A 144 -4.18 5.17 -19.80
N ALA A 145 -2.91 4.78 -19.90
CA ALA A 145 -2.17 4.32 -21.08
C ALA A 145 -2.54 4.96 -22.44
N THR A 146 -1.74 5.95 -22.85
CA THR A 146 -1.49 6.16 -24.28
C THR A 146 -0.95 4.84 -24.84
N LYS A 147 -1.81 4.11 -25.57
CA LYS A 147 -1.41 3.01 -26.45
C LYS A 147 -0.28 3.53 -27.34
N ARG A 148 0.94 3.02 -27.15
CA ARG A 148 1.95 3.03 -28.21
C ARG A 148 1.81 1.74 -29.00
#